data_AF-A0A238ZMM4-F1
#
_entry.id   AF-A0A238ZMM4-F1
#
_cell.length_a   1.000
_cell.length_b   1.000
_cell.length_c   1.000
_cell.angle_alpha   90.00
_cell.angle_beta   90.00
_cell.angle_gamma   90.00
#
_symmetry.space_group_name_H-M   'P 1'
#
loop_
_entity.id
_entity.type
_entity.pdbx_description
1 polymer ?
#
loop_
_entity_poly.entity_id
_entity_poly.type
_entity_poly.pdbx_seq_one_letter_code
_entity_poly.pdbx_strand_id
1 'polypeptide(L)'
;MTTGTHILAGVIAALYLNLPVLPAVIGSVIPDIDIKNGFPKKRNLFNTHRGITHHIAIPVTLIALSFYLKETNFSLIYKNLLSFSIGYTTHILLDTLTPLGIPYTHKFYPRISLKVFRSNKISEIIVFLALLLILTTVLNKKKLNLNSLIGEENISIINSVLK
;
A
#
# COMPACT_ATOMS: atom_id res chain seq x y z
N MET A 1 -0.62 9.47 -10.21
CA MET A 1 0.37 8.73 -9.40
C MET A 1 0.67 7.44 -10.13
N THR A 2 1.93 7.05 -10.14
CA THR A 2 2.43 5.89 -10.87
C THR A 2 2.70 4.73 -9.93
N THR A 3 2.78 3.51 -10.47
CA THR A 3 3.18 2.33 -9.71
C THR A 3 4.49 2.54 -8.93
N GLY A 4 5.46 3.24 -9.53
CA GLY A 4 6.73 3.58 -8.87
C GLY A 4 6.55 4.44 -7.61
N THR A 5 5.67 5.46 -7.66
CA THR A 5 5.37 6.28 -6.46
C THR A 5 4.66 5.48 -5.37
N HIS A 6 3.77 4.56 -5.72
CA HIS A 6 3.07 3.71 -4.76
C HIS A 6 4.02 2.71 -4.10
N ILE A 7 4.86 2.04 -4.88
CA ILE A 7 5.90 1.13 -4.36
C ILE A 7 6.82 1.87 -3.40
N LEU A 8 7.30 3.05 -3.80
CA LEU A 8 8.23 3.83 -2.98
C LEU A 8 7.60 4.23 -1.63
N ALA A 9 6.35 4.68 -1.63
CA ALA A 9 5.63 4.99 -0.40
C ALA A 9 5.41 3.76 0.49
N GLY A 10 5.07 2.60 -0.11
CA GLY A 10 4.93 1.34 0.60
C GLY A 10 6.23 0.88 1.27
N VAL A 11 7.35 0.96 0.54
CA VAL A 11 8.70 0.65 1.06
C VAL A 11 9.05 1.57 2.24
N ILE A 12 8.86 2.88 2.08
CA ILE A 12 9.14 3.87 3.13
C ILE A 12 8.32 3.56 4.40
N ALA A 13 7.03 3.32 4.25
CA ALA A 13 6.15 3.05 5.39
C ALA A 13 6.51 1.74 6.10
N ALA A 14 6.79 0.67 5.34
CA ALA A 14 7.22 -0.61 5.91
C ALA A 14 8.53 -0.48 6.68
N LEU A 15 9.54 0.18 6.08
CA LEU A 15 10.82 0.43 6.73
C LEU A 15 10.63 1.29 7.98
N TYR A 16 9.84 2.36 7.92
CA TYR A 16 9.59 3.23 9.06
C TYR A 16 8.96 2.47 10.24
N LEU A 17 8.02 1.56 9.97
CA LEU A 17 7.31 0.77 10.98
C LEU A 17 8.01 -0.55 11.39
N ASN A 18 9.19 -0.86 10.85
CA ASN A 18 9.89 -2.15 11.06
C ASN A 18 9.07 -3.36 10.59
N LEU A 19 8.38 -3.22 9.47
CA LEU A 19 7.59 -4.28 8.85
C LEU A 19 8.33 -4.87 7.64
N PRO A 20 8.07 -6.15 7.29
CA PRO A 20 8.68 -6.78 6.10
C PRO A 20 8.37 -5.99 4.84
N VAL A 21 9.38 -5.58 4.07
CA VAL A 21 9.17 -4.71 2.90
C VAL A 21 8.40 -5.40 1.77
N LEU A 22 8.67 -6.68 1.50
CA LEU A 22 8.10 -7.38 0.34
C LEU A 22 6.55 -7.42 0.36
N PRO A 23 5.89 -7.81 1.47
CA PRO A 23 4.43 -7.72 1.55
C PRO A 23 3.88 -6.30 1.32
N ALA A 24 4.55 -5.25 1.80
CA ALA A 24 4.12 -3.86 1.56
C ALA A 24 4.25 -3.47 0.09
N VAL A 25 5.29 -3.90 -0.61
CA VAL A 25 5.42 -3.70 -2.06
C VAL A 25 4.24 -4.33 -2.79
N ILE A 26 3.91 -5.59 -2.47
CA ILE A 26 2.75 -6.28 -3.05
C ILE A 26 1.46 -5.50 -2.75
N GLY A 27 1.26 -5.13 -1.48
CA GLY A 27 0.09 -4.34 -1.05
C GLY A 27 -0.06 -3.00 -1.75
N SER A 28 1.05 -2.32 -2.05
CA SER A 28 1.06 -1.02 -2.73
C SER A 28 0.65 -1.09 -4.21
N VAL A 29 0.67 -2.28 -4.83
CA VAL A 29 0.35 -2.49 -6.24
C VAL A 29 -1.00 -3.17 -6.43
N ILE A 30 -1.45 -3.99 -5.47
CA ILE A 30 -2.72 -4.74 -5.60
C ILE A 30 -3.96 -3.87 -5.90
N PRO A 31 -4.14 -2.65 -5.35
CA PRO A 31 -5.29 -1.82 -5.70
C PRO A 31 -5.48 -1.64 -7.22
N ASP A 32 -4.38 -1.48 -7.95
CA ASP A 32 -4.31 -1.19 -9.39
C ASP A 32 -4.60 -2.39 -10.32
N ILE A 33 -4.91 -3.58 -9.78
CA ILE A 33 -5.32 -4.73 -10.62
C ILE A 33 -6.60 -4.44 -11.43
N ASP A 34 -7.35 -3.42 -11.03
CA ASP A 34 -8.56 -2.95 -11.69
C ASP A 34 -8.30 -1.93 -12.81
N ILE A 35 -7.03 -1.57 -13.11
CA ILE A 35 -6.67 -0.67 -14.22
C ILE A 35 -7.33 -1.13 -15.54
N LYS A 36 -7.38 -2.45 -15.77
CA LYS A 36 -8.01 -3.06 -16.95
C LYS A 36 -9.50 -2.75 -17.09
N ASN A 37 -10.18 -2.38 -16.00
CA ASN A 37 -11.60 -2.03 -16.02
C ASN A 37 -11.82 -0.64 -16.66
N GLY A 38 -10.80 0.21 -16.73
CA GLY A 38 -10.87 1.53 -17.35
C GLY A 38 -11.97 2.42 -16.75
N PHE A 39 -12.61 3.24 -17.57
CA PHE A 39 -13.67 4.16 -17.13
C PHE A 39 -14.92 4.05 -18.00
N PRO A 40 -15.81 3.06 -17.75
CA PRO A 40 -17.01 2.87 -18.54
C PRO A 40 -17.99 4.06 -18.43
N LYS A 41 -18.95 4.15 -19.38
CA LYS A 41 -19.98 5.21 -19.40
C LYS A 41 -20.85 5.22 -18.13
N LYS A 42 -21.25 4.04 -17.64
CA LYS A 42 -21.99 3.86 -16.39
C LYS A 42 -21.04 3.30 -15.32
N ARG A 43 -20.48 4.17 -14.49
CA ARG A 43 -19.52 3.80 -13.45
C ARG A 43 -20.23 3.34 -12.18
N ASN A 44 -19.81 2.19 -11.66
CA ASN A 44 -20.16 1.68 -10.34
C ASN A 44 -18.88 1.23 -9.62
N LEU A 45 -18.99 0.75 -8.37
CA LEU A 45 -17.80 0.32 -7.62
C LEU A 45 -17.08 -0.88 -8.23
N PHE A 46 -17.73 -1.73 -9.00
CA PHE A 46 -17.16 -3.02 -9.42
C PHE A 46 -16.63 -3.02 -10.85
N ASN A 47 -17.03 -2.05 -11.69
CA ASN A 47 -16.78 -2.08 -13.13
C ASN A 47 -15.83 -0.99 -13.63
N THR A 48 -15.25 -0.18 -12.73
CA THR A 48 -14.40 0.95 -13.09
C THR A 48 -13.07 0.85 -12.35
N HIS A 49 -12.02 1.37 -12.96
CA HIS A 49 -10.77 1.64 -12.26
C HIS A 49 -11.02 2.63 -11.11
N ARG A 50 -10.34 2.41 -10.00
CA ARG A 50 -10.54 3.10 -8.72
C ARG A 50 -11.94 2.94 -8.18
N GLY A 51 -12.46 1.73 -8.31
CA GLY A 51 -13.71 1.27 -7.75
C GLY A 51 -13.49 0.61 -6.38
N ILE A 52 -13.93 -0.64 -6.24
CA ILE A 52 -13.93 -1.39 -4.99
C ILE A 52 -12.53 -1.62 -4.46
N THR A 53 -11.55 -1.89 -5.33
CA THR A 53 -10.14 -2.08 -4.94
C THR A 53 -9.47 -0.79 -4.45
N HIS A 54 -10.16 0.35 -4.52
CA HIS A 54 -9.68 1.60 -3.97
C HIS A 54 -10.56 2.11 -2.82
N HIS A 55 -11.48 1.27 -2.34
CA HIS A 55 -12.39 1.66 -1.28
C HIS A 55 -11.68 1.71 0.07
N ILE A 56 -11.88 2.78 0.84
CA ILE A 56 -11.22 3.01 2.15
C ILE A 56 -11.46 1.87 3.16
N ALA A 57 -12.59 1.18 3.04
CA ALA A 57 -12.90 0.04 3.92
C ALA A 57 -11.88 -1.10 3.80
N ILE A 58 -11.26 -1.31 2.63
CA ILE A 58 -10.32 -2.43 2.45
C ILE A 58 -9.06 -2.29 3.32
N PRO A 59 -8.28 -1.20 3.26
CA PRO A 59 -7.12 -1.07 4.15
C PRO A 59 -7.54 -1.09 5.63
N VAL A 60 -8.69 -0.52 5.99
CA VAL A 60 -9.19 -0.53 7.38
C VAL A 60 -9.48 -1.95 7.85
N THR A 61 -10.17 -2.76 7.05
CA THR A 61 -10.48 -4.15 7.41
C THR A 61 -9.24 -5.03 7.44
N LEU A 62 -8.29 -4.83 6.51
CA LEU A 62 -7.03 -5.58 6.50
C LEU A 62 -6.15 -5.25 7.73
N ILE A 63 -6.08 -3.98 8.14
CA ILE A 63 -5.38 -3.58 9.37
C ILE A 63 -6.07 -4.20 10.59
N ALA A 64 -7.40 -4.09 10.69
CA ALA A 64 -8.15 -4.67 11.80
C ALA A 64 -7.94 -6.19 11.88
N LEU A 65 -7.99 -6.89 10.74
CA LEU A 65 -7.72 -8.32 10.64
C LEU A 65 -6.29 -8.66 11.06
N SER A 66 -5.31 -7.84 10.69
CA SER A 66 -3.91 -8.03 11.11
C SER A 66 -3.77 -7.99 12.63
N PHE A 67 -4.41 -7.03 13.30
CA PHE A 67 -4.39 -6.95 14.76
C PHE A 67 -5.17 -8.08 15.42
N TYR A 68 -6.28 -8.51 14.83
CA TYR A 68 -7.00 -9.69 15.30
C TYR A 68 -6.11 -10.94 15.25
N LEU A 69 -5.42 -11.19 14.12
CA LEU A 69 -4.56 -12.36 13.96
C LEU A 69 -3.35 -12.37 14.90
N LYS A 70 -2.89 -11.19 15.34
CA LYS A 70 -1.77 -11.06 16.29
C LYS A 70 -2.00 -11.87 17.58
N GLU A 71 -3.24 -11.90 18.07
CA GLU A 71 -3.63 -12.59 19.31
C GLU A 71 -4.10 -14.03 19.09
N THR A 72 -3.94 -14.56 17.87
CA THR A 72 -4.36 -15.93 17.50
C THR A 72 -3.15 -16.83 17.22
N ASN A 73 -3.40 -18.12 16.95
CA ASN A 73 -2.39 -19.07 16.50
C ASN A 73 -1.71 -18.68 15.17
N PHE A 74 -2.23 -17.67 14.45
CA PHE A 74 -1.66 -17.14 13.21
C PHE A 74 -0.77 -15.89 13.43
N SER A 75 -0.24 -15.71 14.63
CA SER A 75 0.66 -14.59 14.95
C SER A 75 1.83 -14.47 13.96
N LEU A 76 2.35 -15.59 13.45
CA LEU A 76 3.41 -15.60 12.45
C LEU A 76 3.09 -14.85 11.14
N ILE A 77 1.80 -14.75 10.79
CA ILE A 77 1.33 -14.12 9.54
C ILE A 77 0.94 -12.66 9.78
N TYR A 78 0.69 -12.24 11.03
CA TYR A 78 0.13 -10.91 11.32
C TYR A 78 1.05 -9.79 10.79
N LYS A 79 2.38 -9.93 10.92
CA LYS A 79 3.33 -8.91 10.43
C LYS A 79 3.31 -8.78 8.92
N ASN A 80 3.19 -9.91 8.21
CA ASN A 80 3.10 -9.92 6.75
C ASN A 80 1.80 -9.28 6.28
N LEU A 81 0.66 -9.63 6.91
CA LEU A 81 -0.62 -9.03 6.59
C LEU A 81 -0.66 -7.54 6.95
N LEU A 82 -0.12 -7.15 8.11
CA LEU A 82 -0.04 -5.75 8.51
C LEU A 82 0.81 -4.97 7.52
N SER A 83 1.97 -5.50 7.13
CA SER A 83 2.84 -4.86 6.14
C SER A 83 2.15 -4.70 4.79
N PHE A 84 1.48 -5.75 4.30
CA PHE A 84 0.64 -5.69 3.11
C PHE A 84 -0.43 -4.60 3.23
N SER A 85 -1.12 -4.54 4.38
CA SER A 85 -2.17 -3.56 4.66
C SER A 85 -1.63 -2.12 4.66
N ILE A 86 -0.43 -1.91 5.21
CA ILE A 86 0.25 -0.62 5.18
C ILE A 86 0.62 -0.22 3.74
N GLY A 87 1.17 -1.15 2.96
CA GLY A 87 1.40 -0.95 1.53
C GLY A 87 0.15 -0.51 0.79
N TYR A 88 -0.95 -1.24 0.98
CA TYR A 88 -2.27 -0.89 0.45
C TYR A 88 -2.73 0.49 0.91
N THR A 89 -2.59 0.79 2.20
CA THR A 89 -2.98 2.08 2.77
C THR A 89 -2.21 3.23 2.13
N THR A 90 -0.90 3.12 1.96
CA THR A 90 -0.10 4.16 1.31
C THR A 90 -0.52 4.42 -0.13
N HIS A 91 -0.91 3.37 -0.87
CA HIS A 91 -1.46 3.52 -2.21
C HIS A 91 -2.73 4.38 -2.17
N ILE A 92 -3.70 3.98 -1.34
CA ILE A 92 -4.99 4.66 -1.19
C ILE A 92 -4.81 6.11 -0.74
N LEU A 93 -3.91 6.36 0.23
CA LEU A 93 -3.59 7.70 0.71
C LEU A 93 -3.01 8.58 -0.40
N LEU A 94 -2.05 8.10 -1.18
CA LEU A 94 -1.51 8.85 -2.31
C LEU A 94 -2.61 9.19 -3.33
N ASP A 95 -3.55 8.26 -3.54
CA ASP A 95 -4.65 8.48 -4.45
C ASP A 95 -5.68 9.50 -3.97
N THR A 96 -5.85 9.70 -2.65
CA THR A 96 -6.64 10.82 -2.11
C THR A 96 -6.06 12.18 -2.49
N LEU A 97 -4.75 12.28 -2.73
CA LEU A 97 -4.11 13.54 -3.14
C LEU A 97 -4.37 13.89 -4.60
N THR A 98 -4.88 12.94 -5.39
CA THR A 98 -5.22 13.14 -6.80
C THR A 98 -6.64 13.68 -6.99
N PRO A 99 -6.95 14.39 -8.09
CA PRO A 99 -8.30 14.87 -8.38
C PRO A 99 -9.38 13.80 -8.46
N LEU A 100 -9.02 12.59 -8.88
CA LEU A 100 -9.95 11.48 -8.99
C LEU A 100 -10.33 10.92 -7.61
N GLY A 101 -9.37 10.88 -6.68
CA GLY A 101 -9.61 10.44 -5.31
C GLY A 101 -10.04 8.99 -5.19
N ILE A 102 -10.65 8.65 -4.06
CA ILE A 102 -11.08 7.28 -3.72
C ILE A 102 -12.55 7.23 -3.27
N PRO A 103 -13.28 6.13 -3.51
CA PRO A 103 -14.62 5.94 -2.96
C PRO A 103 -14.56 5.58 -1.46
N TYR A 104 -15.58 6.03 -0.73
CA TYR A 104 -15.73 5.73 0.71
C TYR A 104 -17.14 5.32 1.12
N THR A 105 -18.07 5.29 0.17
CA THR A 105 -19.47 4.89 0.39
C THR A 105 -19.81 3.68 -0.47
N HIS A 106 -20.99 3.10 -0.26
CA HIS A 106 -21.49 1.97 -1.07
C HIS A 106 -21.79 2.32 -2.54
N LYS A 107 -21.61 3.57 -2.96
CA LYS A 107 -21.76 4.03 -4.34
C LYS A 107 -20.42 4.56 -4.85
N PHE A 108 -20.28 4.64 -6.18
CA PHE A 108 -19.06 5.15 -6.81
C PHE A 108 -18.75 6.61 -6.45
N TYR A 109 -19.79 7.40 -6.17
CA TYR A 109 -19.70 8.72 -5.55
C TYR A 109 -20.56 8.73 -4.27
N PRO A 110 -20.19 9.54 -3.27
CA PRO A 110 -19.10 10.52 -3.24
C PRO A 110 -17.69 9.94 -3.08
N ARG A 111 -16.65 10.76 -3.37
CA ARG A 111 -15.22 10.39 -3.32
C ARG A 111 -14.43 11.35 -2.43
N ILE A 112 -13.41 10.83 -1.74
CA ILE A 112 -12.43 11.61 -0.97
C ILE A 112 -11.31 12.04 -1.91
N SER A 113 -11.12 13.35 -2.07
CA SER A 113 -10.05 13.94 -2.87
C SER A 113 -9.62 15.29 -2.32
N LEU A 114 -8.33 15.44 -2.04
CA LEU A 114 -7.69 16.69 -1.64
C LEU A 114 -7.22 17.53 -2.83
N LYS A 115 -7.21 16.94 -4.04
CA LYS A 115 -6.90 17.61 -5.32
C LYS A 115 -5.55 18.35 -5.34
N VAL A 116 -4.58 17.90 -4.53
CA VAL A 116 -3.26 18.53 -4.38
C VAL A 116 -2.39 18.33 -5.62
N PHE A 117 -2.33 17.09 -6.12
CA PHE A 117 -1.47 16.72 -7.24
C PHE A 117 -2.31 16.29 -8.43
N ARG A 118 -2.45 17.16 -9.43
CA ARG A 118 -3.02 16.77 -10.72
C ARG A 118 -2.03 15.81 -11.39
N SER A 119 -2.45 14.59 -11.73
CA SER A 119 -1.63 13.60 -12.43
C SER A 119 -1.14 14.14 -13.78
N ASN A 120 -0.01 14.84 -13.74
CA ASN A 120 0.72 15.38 -14.87
C ASN A 120 2.21 15.10 -14.62
N LYS A 121 3.03 15.19 -15.67
CA LYS A 121 4.44 14.77 -15.58
C LYS A 121 5.22 15.48 -14.47
N ILE A 122 4.93 16.75 -14.20
CA ILE A 122 5.71 17.57 -13.25
C ILE A 122 5.34 17.25 -11.79
N SER A 123 4.05 17.17 -11.45
CA SER A 123 3.63 16.90 -10.07
C SER A 123 4.06 15.51 -9.61
N GLU A 124 4.05 14.53 -10.52
CA GLU A 124 4.49 13.17 -10.23
C GLU A 124 6.00 13.10 -9.97
N ILE A 125 6.81 13.86 -10.73
CA ILE A 125 8.26 13.98 -10.47
C ILE A 125 8.50 14.60 -9.09
N ILE A 126 7.78 15.66 -8.72
CA ILE A 126 7.93 16.32 -7.41
C ILE A 126 7.61 15.33 -6.28
N VAL A 127 6.50 14.61 -6.37
CA VAL A 127 6.12 13.60 -5.36
C VAL A 127 7.16 12.48 -5.29
N PHE A 128 7.63 12.00 -6.44
CA PHE A 128 8.66 10.97 -6.49
C PHE A 128 9.97 11.41 -5.84
N LEU A 129 10.45 12.63 -6.15
CA LEU A 129 11.67 13.18 -5.54
C LEU A 129 11.51 13.40 -4.03
N ALA A 130 10.35 13.86 -3.58
CA ALA A 130 10.06 14.02 -2.16
C ALA A 130 10.08 12.66 -1.43
N LEU A 131 9.46 11.62 -2.01
CA LEU A 131 9.51 10.27 -1.47
C LEU A 131 10.95 9.71 -1.46
N LEU A 132 11.75 9.96 -2.51
CA LEU A 132 13.16 9.55 -2.52
C LEU A 132 13.97 10.21 -1.40
N LEU A 133 13.77 11.50 -1.16
CA LEU A 133 14.40 12.20 -0.05
C LEU A 133 13.98 11.60 1.30
N ILE A 134 12.70 11.27 1.47
CA ILE A 134 12.24 10.60 2.69
C ILE A 134 12.92 9.23 2.83
N LEU A 135 13.01 8.45 1.74
CA LEU A 135 13.68 7.15 1.77
C LEU A 135 15.14 7.27 2.22
N THR A 136 15.91 8.24 1.72
CA THR A 136 17.31 8.40 2.17
C THR A 136 17.42 8.70 3.66
N THR A 137 16.50 9.51 4.21
CA THR A 137 16.47 9.78 5.66
C THR A 137 16.12 8.53 6.49
N VAL A 138 15.23 7.66 5.98
CA VAL A 138 14.88 6.39 6.63
C VAL A 138 16.05 5.42 6.60
N LEU A 139 16.73 5.30 5.45
CA LEU A 139 17.89 4.42 5.27
C LEU A 139 19.12 4.86 6.08
N ASN A 140 19.30 6.16 6.31
CA ASN A 140 20.35 6.64 7.21
C ASN A 140 20.16 6.15 8.65
N LYS A 141 18.92 5.86 9.06
CA LYS A 141 18.59 5.35 10.40
C LYS A 141 18.47 3.83 10.44
N LYS A 142 18.18 3.18 9.31
CA LYS A 142 17.87 1.75 9.23
C LYS A 142 18.65 1.07 8.10
N LYS A 143 19.35 0.00 8.42
CA LYS A 143 20.04 -0.82 7.41
C LYS A 143 19.06 -1.73 6.69
N LEU A 144 19.11 -1.76 5.36
CA LEU A 144 18.44 -2.77 4.55
C LEU A 144 19.20 -4.09 4.64
N ASN A 145 18.51 -5.13 5.10
CA ASN A 145 19.01 -6.51 5.14
C ASN A 145 17.87 -7.49 4.79
N LEU A 146 18.19 -8.78 4.65
CA LEU A 146 17.21 -9.83 4.37
C LEU A 146 16.06 -9.86 5.39
N ASN A 147 16.37 -9.64 6.68
CA ASN A 147 15.36 -9.57 7.74
C ASN A 147 14.35 -8.44 7.52
N SER A 148 14.81 -7.26 7.09
CA SER A 148 13.92 -6.14 6.77
C SER A 148 13.10 -6.40 5.50
N LEU A 149 13.63 -7.18 4.55
CA LEU A 149 12.97 -7.48 3.29
C LEU A 149 11.82 -8.47 3.47
N ILE A 150 12.12 -9.60 4.13
CA ILE A 150 11.23 -10.77 4.20
C ILE A 150 10.61 -10.92 5.59
N GLY A 151 11.21 -10.38 6.65
CA GLY A 151 10.78 -10.57 8.03
C GLY A 151 11.53 -11.69 8.73
N GLU A 152 11.93 -11.46 9.98
CA GLU A 152 12.71 -12.42 10.78
C GLU A 152 12.00 -13.76 10.98
N GLU A 153 10.69 -13.70 11.19
CA GLU A 153 9.83 -14.88 11.39
C GLU A 153 9.76 -15.74 10.14
N ASN A 154 9.73 -15.15 8.95
CA ASN A 154 9.73 -15.91 7.71
C ASN A 154 11.09 -16.58 7.48
N ILE A 155 12.19 -15.92 7.84
CA ILE A 155 13.55 -16.47 7.73
C ILE A 155 13.73 -17.65 8.68
N SER A 156 13.22 -17.58 9.90
CA SER A 156 13.31 -18.70 10.85
C SER A 156 12.56 -19.94 10.35
N ILE A 157 11.37 -19.76 9.75
CA ILE A 157 10.61 -20.86 9.11
C ILE A 157 11.41 -21.47 7.97
N ILE A 158 11.93 -20.66 7.05
CA ILE A 158 12.72 -21.15 5.91
C ILE A 158 13.91 -21.98 6.40
N ASN A 159 14.63 -21.47 7.40
CA ASN A 159 15.76 -22.18 7.98
C ASN A 159 15.37 -23.46 8.73
N SER A 160 14.15 -23.56 9.27
CA SER A 160 13.66 -24.80 9.88
C SER A 160 13.22 -25.86 8.87
N VAL A 161 12.80 -25.45 7.67
CA VAL A 161 12.37 -26.37 6.60
C VAL A 161 13.58 -26.91 5.82
N LEU A 162 14.65 -26.12 5.73
CA LEU A 162 15.86 -26.49 5.00
C LEU A 162 16.87 -27.32 5.82
N LYS A 163 16.63 -27.51 7.12
CA LYS A 163 17.40 -28.41 7.99
C LYS A 163 16.76 -29.77 8.08
#